data_AF-M1EJK0-F1
#
_entry.id   AF-M1EJK0-F1
#
_cell.length_a   1.000
_cell.length_b   1.000
_cell.length_c   1.000
_cell.angle_alpha   90.00
_cell.angle_beta   90.00
_cell.angle_gamma   90.00
#
_symmetry.space_group_name_H-M   'P 1'
#
loop_
_entity.id
_entity.type
_entity.pdbx_description
1 polymer ?
#
loop_
_entity_poly.entity_id
_entity_poly.type
_entity_poly.pdbx_seq_one_letter_code
_entity_poly.pdbx_strand_id
1 'polypeptide(L)'
;MSLTSSVRVEWIAAVTIAAGTAAVGYLAYKRFYVKDHRNKSMVNLHIQKDNPKIVHAFDMEDLGDKAVYCRCWRSKKFPFCDGSHT
;
A
#
# COMPACT_ATOMS: atom_id res chain seq x y z
N MET A 1 -22.60 -3.80 -53.46
CA MET A 1 -21.41 -3.51 -52.64
C MET A 1 -21.70 -2.74 -51.34
N SER A 2 -22.94 -2.31 -51.03
CA SER A 2 -23.21 -1.54 -49.80
C SER A 2 -23.62 -2.38 -48.57
N LEU A 3 -24.14 -3.60 -48.75
CA LEU A 3 -24.59 -4.43 -47.63
C LEU A 3 -23.41 -4.95 -46.79
N THR A 4 -22.32 -5.36 -47.47
CA THR A 4 -21.11 -5.87 -46.82
C THR A 4 -20.30 -4.77 -46.11
N SER A 5 -20.40 -3.51 -46.55
CA SER A 5 -19.76 -2.38 -45.88
C SER A 5 -20.51 -1.95 -44.63
N SER A 6 -21.85 -1.93 -44.64
CA SER A 6 -22.67 -1.63 -43.46
C SER A 6 -22.45 -2.65 -42.35
N VAL A 7 -22.49 -3.95 -42.70
CA VAL A 7 -22.22 -5.04 -41.76
C VAL A 7 -20.81 -4.94 -41.16
N ARG A 8 -19.79 -4.59 -41.96
CA ARG A 8 -18.42 -4.38 -41.43
C ARG A 8 -18.33 -3.21 -40.46
N VAL A 9 -19.00 -2.10 -40.74
CA VAL A 9 -19.03 -0.93 -39.84
C VAL A 9 -19.73 -1.26 -38.52
N GLU A 10 -20.84 -1.99 -38.57
CA GLU A 10 -21.58 -2.44 -37.38
C GLU A 10 -20.75 -3.39 -36.52
N TRP A 11 -20.03 -4.35 -37.12
CA TRP A 11 -19.14 -5.24 -36.39
C TRP A 11 -17.94 -4.51 -35.78
N ILE A 12 -17.35 -3.52 -36.47
CA ILE A 12 -16.27 -2.70 -35.92
C ILE A 12 -16.78 -1.88 -34.72
N ALA A 13 -17.98 -1.30 -34.82
CA ALA A 13 -18.61 -0.59 -33.71
C ALA A 13 -18.90 -1.52 -32.51
N ALA A 14 -19.43 -2.71 -32.75
CA ALA A 14 -19.70 -3.69 -31.70
C ALA A 14 -18.42 -4.14 -30.97
N VAL A 15 -17.34 -4.42 -31.72
CA VAL A 15 -16.06 -4.84 -31.15
C VAL A 15 -15.41 -3.73 -30.32
N THR A 16 -15.44 -2.48 -30.81
CA THR A 16 -14.87 -1.34 -30.09
C THR A 16 -15.62 -1.04 -28.80
N ILE A 17 -16.96 -1.12 -28.81
CA ILE A 17 -17.79 -0.97 -27.61
C ILE A 17 -17.54 -2.11 -26.61
N ALA A 18 -17.48 -3.36 -27.08
CA ALA A 18 -17.20 -4.52 -26.23
C ALA A 18 -15.81 -4.43 -25.58
N ALA A 19 -14.78 -4.05 -26.35
CA ALA A 19 -13.43 -3.87 -25.85
C ALA A 19 -13.36 -2.73 -24.82
N GLY A 20 -14.02 -1.59 -25.11
CA GLY A 20 -14.07 -0.45 -24.20
C GLY A 20 -14.76 -0.78 -22.88
N THR A 21 -15.92 -1.43 -22.93
CA THR A 21 -16.66 -1.85 -21.72
C THR A 21 -15.89 -2.88 -20.90
N ALA A 22 -15.24 -3.85 -21.54
CA ALA A 22 -14.39 -4.83 -20.85
C ALA A 22 -13.19 -4.15 -20.17
N ALA A 23 -12.52 -3.21 -20.84
CA ALA A 23 -11.38 -2.48 -20.29
C ALA A 23 -11.79 -1.63 -19.08
N VAL A 24 -12.88 -0.86 -19.19
CA VAL A 24 -13.41 -0.05 -18.08
C VAL A 24 -13.85 -0.93 -16.91
N GLY A 25 -14.55 -2.04 -17.20
CA GLY A 25 -14.96 -3.00 -16.18
C GLY A 25 -13.78 -3.62 -15.44
N TYR A 26 -12.71 -4.00 -16.15
CA TYR A 26 -11.49 -4.53 -15.55
C TYR A 26 -10.75 -3.51 -14.69
N LEU A 27 -10.65 -2.26 -15.14
CA LEU A 27 -10.04 -1.18 -14.36
C LEU A 27 -10.85 -0.88 -13.09
N ALA A 28 -12.18 -0.84 -13.19
CA ALA A 28 -13.06 -0.68 -12.03
C ALA A 28 -12.91 -1.85 -11.05
N TYR A 29 -12.91 -3.10 -11.54
CA TYR A 29 -12.68 -4.28 -10.72
C TYR A 29 -11.34 -4.20 -9.97
N LYS A 30 -10.24 -3.89 -10.67
CA LYS A 30 -8.92 -3.76 -10.05
C LYS A 30 -8.86 -2.62 -9.04
N ARG A 31 -9.55 -1.50 -9.29
CA ARG A 31 -9.53 -0.34 -8.40
C ARG A 31 -10.35 -0.56 -7.11
N PHE A 32 -11.52 -1.19 -7.22
CA PHE A 32 -12.46 -1.30 -6.10
C PHE A 32 -12.38 -2.63 -5.37
N TYR A 33 -12.12 -3.74 -6.05
CA TYR A 33 -12.16 -5.08 -5.46
C TYR A 33 -10.80 -5.66 -5.11
N VAL A 34 -9.73 -5.28 -5.83
CA VAL A 34 -8.36 -5.55 -5.36
C VAL A 34 -8.04 -4.54 -4.26
N LYS A 35 -8.61 -4.82 -3.10
CA LYS A 35 -8.46 -4.05 -1.88
C LYS A 35 -6.98 -3.97 -1.55
N ASP A 36 -6.50 -2.75 -1.36
CA ASP A 36 -5.17 -2.43 -0.89
C ASP A 36 -4.77 -3.40 0.24
N HIS A 37 -3.83 -4.32 -0.04
CA HIS A 37 -3.34 -5.33 0.91
C HIS A 37 -2.46 -4.70 2.01
N ARG A 38 -2.62 -3.40 2.30
CA ARG A 38 -1.97 -2.78 3.44
C ARG A 38 -2.47 -3.46 4.70
N ASN A 39 -1.57 -4.26 5.28
CA ASN A 39 -1.82 -5.00 6.48
C ASN A 39 -2.13 -3.99 7.60
N LYS A 40 -3.42 -3.85 7.94
CA LYS A 40 -3.91 -2.84 8.90
C LYS A 40 -3.31 -2.99 10.29
N SER A 41 -2.70 -4.15 10.58
CA SER A 41 -2.04 -4.46 11.86
C SER A 41 -0.54 -4.09 11.89
N MET A 42 0.00 -3.47 10.86
CA MET A 42 1.43 -3.13 10.83
C MET A 42 1.76 -2.05 11.88
N VAL A 43 2.53 -2.44 12.90
CA VAL A 43 2.93 -1.53 14.00
C VAL A 43 3.98 -0.53 13.51
N ASN A 44 5.12 -1.00 12.98
CA ASN A 44 6.16 -0.14 12.43
C ASN A 44 5.81 0.32 11.01
N LEU A 45 5.61 1.61 10.78
CA LEU A 45 5.25 2.13 9.45
C LEU A 45 6.46 2.49 8.58
N HIS A 46 7.55 3.00 9.18
CA HIS A 46 8.62 3.66 8.41
C HIS A 46 10.05 3.50 8.98
N ILE A 47 10.23 2.94 10.17
CA ILE A 47 11.54 2.90 10.84
C ILE A 47 12.35 1.69 10.31
N GLN A 48 13.56 1.94 9.78
CA GLN A 48 14.57 0.92 9.41
C GLN A 48 14.01 -0.31 8.66
N LYS A 49 13.25 -0.08 7.58
CA LYS A 49 12.54 -1.15 6.84
C LYS A 49 13.45 -2.10 6.06
N ASP A 50 14.72 -1.73 5.89
CA ASP A 50 15.79 -2.54 5.34
C ASP A 50 16.24 -3.65 6.32
N ASN A 51 16.01 -3.46 7.62
CA ASN A 51 16.32 -4.47 8.64
C ASN A 51 15.12 -5.42 8.85
N PRO A 52 15.27 -6.74 8.63
CA PRO A 52 14.18 -7.69 8.79
C PRO A 52 13.66 -7.82 10.23
N LYS A 53 14.49 -7.50 11.24
CA LYS A 53 14.11 -7.52 12.65
C LYS A 53 14.96 -6.53 13.44
N ILE A 54 14.36 -5.38 13.73
CA ILE A 54 15.01 -4.31 14.49
C ILE A 54 15.00 -4.65 15.98
N VAL A 55 16.18 -4.80 16.57
CA VAL A 55 16.40 -5.09 17.99
C VAL A 55 17.39 -4.06 18.54
N HIS A 56 17.08 -3.48 19.70
CA HIS A 56 18.00 -2.63 20.44
C HIS A 56 18.33 -3.32 21.76
N ALA A 57 19.63 -3.44 22.07
CA ALA A 57 20.14 -3.91 23.33
C ALA A 57 20.91 -2.75 23.99
N PHE A 58 20.73 -2.60 25.29
CA PHE A 58 21.41 -1.58 26.08
C PHE A 58 22.03 -2.27 27.29
N ASP A 59 23.28 -1.93 27.57
CA ASP A 59 23.96 -2.38 28.77
C ASP A 59 23.44 -1.57 29.97
N MET A 60 23.30 -2.23 31.11
CA MET A 60 22.67 -1.62 32.28
C MET A 60 23.55 -0.52 32.89
N GLU A 61 24.86 -0.63 32.70
CA GLU A 61 25.87 0.32 33.15
C GLU A 61 25.83 1.64 32.35
N ASP A 62 25.34 1.59 31.11
CA ASP A 62 25.20 2.76 30.23
C ASP A 62 23.89 3.52 30.47
N LEU A 63 22.98 2.98 31.29
CA LEU A 63 21.82 3.71 31.74
C LEU A 63 22.24 4.73 32.81
N GLY A 64 22.00 6.01 32.52
CA GLY A 64 21.94 7.03 33.58
C GLY A 64 20.74 6.80 34.51
N ASP A 65 20.35 7.82 35.29
CA ASP A 65 19.28 7.66 36.30
C ASP A 65 17.95 7.14 35.75
N LYS A 66 17.64 7.46 34.49
CA LYS A 66 16.40 7.04 33.83
C LYS A 66 16.52 7.07 32.31
N ALA A 67 16.08 6.01 31.66
CA ALA A 67 15.86 5.95 30.22
C ALA A 67 14.38 5.66 29.91
N VAL A 68 13.87 6.23 28.82
CA VAL A 68 12.50 6.00 28.35
C VAL A 68 12.54 5.58 26.89
N TYR A 69 12.04 4.38 26.60
CA TYR A 69 12.11 3.77 25.28
C TYR A 69 10.76 3.79 24.54
N CYS A 70 10.85 3.93 23.21
CA CYS A 70 9.69 3.92 22.34
C CYS A 70 9.16 2.48 22.19
N ARG A 71 7.84 2.32 22.38
CA ARG A 71 7.12 1.06 22.09
C ARG A 71 6.08 1.19 20.99
N CYS A 72 5.78 2.42 20.54
CA CYS A 72 4.74 2.71 19.56
C CYS A 72 5.24 2.76 18.11
N TRP A 73 6.56 2.78 17.88
CA TRP A 73 7.16 2.94 16.55
C TRP A 73 6.76 4.23 15.83
N ARG A 74 6.49 5.30 16.59
CA ARG A 74 6.17 6.64 16.06
C ARG A 74 7.21 7.70 16.42
N SER A 75 8.15 7.37 17.30
CA SER A 75 9.15 8.33 17.74
C SER A 75 10.12 8.69 16.62
N LYS A 76 10.41 9.98 16.49
CA LYS A 76 11.48 10.48 15.62
C LYS A 76 12.86 10.25 16.22
N LYS A 77 12.94 9.97 17.53
CA LYS A 77 14.16 9.65 18.28
C LYS A 77 14.29 8.16 18.58
N PHE A 78 13.61 7.29 17.82
CA PHE A 78 13.67 5.84 17.99
C PHE A 78 15.14 5.38 18.06
N PRO A 79 15.54 4.60 19.08
CA PRO A 79 14.72 3.78 20.01
C PRO A 79 14.17 4.50 21.25
N PHE A 80 14.48 5.78 21.47
CA PHE A 80 14.02 6.54 22.63
C PHE A 80 12.60 7.09 22.45
N CYS A 81 11.93 7.36 23.55
CA CYS A 81 10.60 7.98 23.55
C CYS A 81 10.70 9.51 23.40
N ASP A 82 9.89 10.09 22.53
CA ASP A 82 9.75 11.54 22.35
C ASP A 82 8.30 12.04 22.56
N GLY A 83 7.42 11.19 23.09
CA GLY A 83 6.01 11.54 23.33
C GLY A 83 5.06 11.32 22.16
N SER A 84 5.52 10.85 20.99
CA SER A 84 4.66 10.62 19.80
C SER A 84 3.58 9.52 19.95
N HIS A 85 3.38 8.98 21.15
CA HIS A 85 2.38 7.95 21.44
C HIS A 85 1.09 8.48 22.07
N THR A 86 1.03 9.78 22.36
CA THR A 86 -0.17 10.50 22.78
C THR A 86 -1.04 10.79 21.56
#